data_AF-W2STR3-F1
#
_entry.id   AF-W2STR3-F1
#
_cell.length_a   1.000
_cell.length_b   1.000
_cell.length_c   1.000
_cell.angle_alpha   90.00
_cell.angle_beta   90.00
_cell.angle_gamma   90.00
#
_symmetry.space_group_name_H-M   'P 1'
#
loop_
_entity.id
_entity.type
_entity.pdbx_description
1 polymer ?
#
loop_
_entity_poly.entity_id
_entity_poly.type
_entity_poly.pdbx_seq_one_letter_code
_entity_poly.pdbx_strand_id
1 'polypeptide(L)'
;IDFSASTCGVMKSCVLPDQCYGGCNGMGFSYKLLSNSLMKIELFSVLDGKNQYVAVGFSNDDKMGNESVIECSAMGNERYSLKFSYNNATPSNVRISEEEKIRASYFTQTNTISADGELYCTAIVNISGWSQNKE
;
A
#
# COMPACT_ATOMS: atom_id res chain seq x y z
N ILE A 1 -11.83 7.14 -11.66
CA ILE A 1 -11.35 5.74 -11.78
C ILE A 1 -11.21 5.27 -10.35
N ASP A 2 -12.07 4.35 -9.95
CA ASP A 2 -12.21 3.84 -8.59
C ASP A 2 -11.88 2.35 -8.57
N PHE A 3 -11.57 1.81 -7.40
CA PHE A 3 -11.42 0.38 -7.17
C PHE A 3 -12.72 -0.35 -7.56
N SER A 4 -12.59 -1.34 -8.45
CA SER A 4 -13.73 -2.18 -8.82
C SER A 4 -13.63 -3.58 -8.23
N ALA A 5 -14.47 -3.87 -7.23
CA ALA A 5 -14.56 -5.17 -6.57
C ALA A 5 -15.01 -6.30 -7.52
N SER A 6 -15.77 -5.97 -8.57
CA SER A 6 -16.26 -6.97 -9.55
C SER A 6 -15.14 -7.64 -10.36
N THR A 7 -13.94 -7.04 -10.37
CA THR A 7 -12.76 -7.60 -11.04
C THR A 7 -11.91 -8.50 -10.14
N CYS A 8 -12.24 -8.59 -8.85
CA CYS A 8 -11.57 -9.45 -7.88
C CYS A 8 -11.81 -10.93 -8.19
N GLY A 9 -10.75 -11.74 -8.13
CA GLY A 9 -10.81 -13.18 -8.45
C GLY A 9 -10.87 -13.50 -9.95
N VAL A 10 -11.00 -12.47 -10.80
CA VAL A 10 -11.05 -12.63 -12.27
C VAL A 10 -9.85 -11.97 -12.94
N MET A 11 -9.62 -10.69 -12.68
CA MET A 11 -8.54 -9.91 -13.30
C MET A 11 -7.42 -9.54 -12.33
N LYS A 12 -7.74 -9.50 -11.04
CA LYS A 12 -6.81 -9.14 -9.96
C LYS A 12 -7.16 -9.92 -8.69
N SER A 13 -6.17 -10.11 -7.84
CA SER A 13 -6.38 -10.62 -6.49
C SER A 13 -6.72 -9.45 -5.57
N CYS A 14 -7.64 -9.65 -4.64
CA CYS A 14 -8.08 -8.63 -3.70
C CYS A 14 -8.02 -9.17 -2.28
N VAL A 15 -7.64 -8.29 -1.36
CA VAL A 15 -7.73 -8.45 0.08
C VAL A 15 -8.69 -7.38 0.56
N LEU A 16 -9.90 -7.82 0.91
CA LEU A 16 -10.97 -6.98 1.44
C LEU A 16 -11.23 -7.44 2.87
N PRO A 17 -10.59 -6.82 3.88
CA PRO A 17 -10.72 -7.24 5.26
C PRO A 17 -12.18 -7.13 5.73
N ASP A 18 -12.68 -8.21 6.34
CA ASP A 18 -13.97 -8.27 7.05
C ASP A 18 -13.78 -8.43 8.57
N GLN A 19 -12.61 -8.94 8.98
CA GLN A 19 -12.17 -9.03 10.37
C GLN A 19 -11.05 -8.01 10.63
N CYS A 20 -11.36 -6.92 11.34
CA CYS A 20 -10.40 -5.86 11.62
C CYS A 20 -10.39 -5.46 13.09
N TYR A 21 -9.18 -5.29 13.63
CA TYR A 21 -9.01 -4.63 14.92
C TYR A 21 -9.34 -3.13 14.78
N GLY A 22 -10.34 -2.65 15.52
CA GLY A 22 -10.77 -1.24 15.47
C GLY A 22 -11.66 -0.87 14.27
N GLY A 23 -12.10 -1.84 13.47
CA GLY A 23 -12.98 -1.63 12.31
C GLY A 23 -12.23 -1.49 10.98
N CYS A 24 -12.85 -1.94 9.89
CA CYS A 24 -12.18 -2.03 8.57
C CYS A 24 -12.20 -0.73 7.76
N ASN A 25 -13.06 0.23 8.10
CA ASN A 25 -13.16 1.54 7.43
C ASN A 25 -13.17 1.52 5.88
N GLY A 26 -13.79 0.49 5.29
CA GLY A 26 -13.84 0.31 3.84
C GLY A 26 -12.46 0.15 3.18
N MET A 27 -11.42 -0.20 3.95
CA MET A 27 -10.07 -0.36 3.43
C MET A 27 -9.94 -1.62 2.58
N GLY A 28 -9.01 -1.60 1.64
CA GLY A 28 -8.66 -2.78 0.89
C GLY A 28 -7.40 -2.63 0.07
N PHE A 29 -6.93 -3.79 -0.36
CA PHE A 29 -5.75 -3.93 -1.20
C PHE A 29 -6.09 -4.82 -2.38
N SER A 30 -5.55 -4.52 -3.56
CA SER A 30 -5.54 -5.48 -4.65
C SER A 30 -4.24 -5.43 -5.42
N TYR A 31 -3.93 -6.56 -6.04
CA TYR A 31 -2.74 -6.69 -6.84
C TYR A 31 -2.97 -7.56 -8.07
N LYS A 32 -2.18 -7.28 -9.11
CA LYS A 32 -2.12 -8.06 -10.33
C LYS A 32 -0.68 -8.17 -10.79
N LEU A 33 -0.19 -9.39 -10.97
CA LEU A 33 1.10 -9.60 -11.63
C LEU A 33 0.98 -9.23 -13.11
N LEU A 34 1.84 -8.33 -13.57
CA LEU A 34 1.96 -7.95 -14.98
C LEU A 34 3.09 -8.75 -15.65
N SER A 35 4.11 -9.11 -14.89
CA SER A 35 5.22 -10.00 -15.27
C SER A 35 5.85 -10.60 -14.01
N ASN A 36 6.96 -11.35 -14.16
CA ASN A 36 7.73 -11.87 -13.02
C ASN A 36 8.41 -10.77 -12.18
N SER A 37 8.50 -9.54 -12.70
CA SER A 37 9.17 -8.42 -12.03
C SER A 37 8.25 -7.22 -11.81
N LEU A 38 7.01 -7.24 -12.28
CA LEU A 38 6.10 -6.11 -12.18
C LEU A 38 4.76 -6.52 -11.60
N MET A 39 4.32 -5.78 -10.59
CA MET A 39 3.02 -5.94 -9.95
C MET A 39 2.28 -4.61 -10.01
N LYS A 40 1.05 -4.60 -10.53
CA LYS A 40 0.14 -3.47 -10.31
C LYS A 40 -0.49 -3.63 -8.94
N ILE A 41 -0.47 -2.58 -8.13
CA ILE A 41 -1.13 -2.53 -6.83
C ILE A 41 -2.20 -1.44 -6.79
N GLU A 42 -3.19 -1.62 -5.93
CA GLU A 42 -4.20 -0.63 -5.58
C GLU A 42 -4.43 -0.70 -4.07
N LEU A 43 -4.31 0.42 -3.38
CA LEU A 43 -4.69 0.61 -1.98
C LEU A 43 -5.84 1.60 -1.94
N PHE A 44 -6.86 1.32 -1.13
CA PHE A 44 -7.97 2.23 -0.96
C PHE A 44 -8.56 2.16 0.44
N SER A 45 -9.23 3.24 0.85
CA SER A 45 -9.93 3.36 2.13
C SER A 45 -10.93 4.50 2.08
N VAL A 46 -11.92 4.48 2.97
CA VAL A 46 -12.69 5.67 3.31
C VAL A 46 -11.82 6.58 4.18
N LEU A 47 -11.86 7.88 3.89
CA LEU A 47 -11.26 8.96 4.67
C LEU A 47 -12.31 9.56 5.60
N ASP A 48 -11.99 9.63 6.89
CA ASP A 48 -12.83 10.27 7.92
C ASP A 48 -12.17 11.52 8.54
N GLY A 49 -11.03 11.97 8.00
CA GLY A 49 -10.29 13.10 8.54
C GLY A 49 -9.06 13.53 7.74
N LYS A 50 -8.16 14.26 8.42
CA LYS A 50 -6.84 14.65 7.90
C LYS A 50 -5.76 13.75 8.52
N ASN A 51 -4.57 13.74 7.91
CA ASN A 51 -3.42 12.98 8.40
C ASN A 51 -3.66 11.46 8.45
N GLN A 52 -4.26 10.92 7.40
CA GLN A 52 -4.64 9.51 7.33
C GLN A 52 -3.70 8.73 6.44
N TYR A 53 -3.78 7.42 6.59
CA TYR A 53 -3.07 6.48 5.74
C TYR A 53 -3.87 5.20 5.59
N VAL A 54 -3.61 4.51 4.48
CA VAL A 54 -3.89 3.09 4.31
C VAL A 54 -2.57 2.41 4.03
N ALA A 55 -2.31 1.26 4.65
CA ALA A 55 -1.07 0.53 4.46
C ALA A 55 -1.32 -0.97 4.35
N VAL A 56 -0.43 -1.64 3.62
CA VAL A 56 -0.38 -3.09 3.50
C VAL A 56 1.02 -3.56 3.83
N GLY A 57 1.11 -4.59 4.67
CA GLY A 57 2.32 -5.34 4.93
C GLY A 57 2.01 -6.82 4.96
N PHE A 58 3.05 -7.63 4.79
CA PHE A 58 2.95 -9.08 4.86
C PHE A 58 3.68 -9.52 6.14
N SER A 59 2.92 -9.99 7.11
CA SER A 59 3.45 -10.48 8.38
C SER A 59 3.50 -12.01 8.42
N ASN A 60 4.37 -12.54 9.26
CA ASN A 60 4.43 -13.97 9.60
C ASN A 60 3.55 -14.32 10.81
N ASP A 61 2.97 -13.32 11.49
CA ASP A 61 2.06 -13.48 12.62
C ASP A 61 0.81 -12.58 12.47
N ASP A 62 0.00 -12.50 13.52
CA ASP A 62 -1.22 -11.69 13.58
C ASP A 62 -0.95 -10.22 13.98
N LYS A 63 0.31 -9.79 13.96
CA LYS A 63 0.76 -8.46 14.34
C LYS A 63 1.44 -7.76 13.15
N MET A 64 1.48 -6.44 13.25
CA MET A 64 2.10 -5.56 12.28
C MET A 64 3.27 -4.80 12.91
N GLY A 65 4.07 -5.47 13.77
CA GLY A 65 5.30 -4.92 14.32
C GLY A 65 6.53 -5.63 13.75
N ASN A 66 7.45 -4.84 13.17
CA ASN A 66 8.66 -5.25 12.44
C ASN A 66 8.47 -5.61 10.95
N GLU A 67 7.34 -5.27 10.35
CA GLU A 67 7.07 -5.52 8.93
C GLU A 67 7.38 -4.31 8.05
N SER A 68 7.94 -4.59 6.87
CA SER A 68 7.95 -3.65 5.76
C SER A 68 6.54 -3.47 5.21
N VAL A 69 6.15 -2.23 4.92
CA VAL A 69 4.83 -1.88 4.42
C VAL A 69 4.92 -0.98 3.19
N ILE A 70 3.91 -1.10 2.34
CA ILE A 70 3.58 -0.10 1.33
C ILE A 70 2.39 0.67 1.88
N GLU A 71 2.50 2.00 1.94
CA GLU A 71 1.43 2.85 2.42
C GLU A 71 1.01 3.85 1.36
N CYS A 72 -0.23 4.32 1.43
CA CYS A 72 -0.63 5.59 0.86
C CYS A 72 -1.03 6.54 1.99
N SER A 73 -0.24 7.61 2.17
CA SER A 73 -0.35 8.48 3.33
C SER A 73 -0.16 9.95 2.98
N ALA A 74 -0.80 10.81 3.76
CA ALA A 74 -0.52 12.24 3.84
C ALA A 74 -0.35 12.59 5.32
N MET A 75 0.79 13.18 5.70
CA MET A 75 1.05 13.60 7.08
C MET A 75 1.39 15.09 7.11
N GLY A 76 0.78 15.83 8.03
CA GLY A 76 0.96 17.28 8.14
C GLY A 76 0.45 18.01 6.90
N ASN A 77 1.37 18.68 6.19
CA ASN A 77 1.06 19.43 4.97
C ASN A 77 1.40 18.66 3.68
N GLU A 78 1.77 17.38 3.79
CA GLU A 78 2.06 16.55 2.63
C GLU A 78 0.80 16.20 1.83
N ARG A 79 0.98 15.92 0.54
CA ARG A 79 -0.07 15.32 -0.30
C ARG A 79 -0.03 13.80 -0.17
N TYR A 80 -1.20 13.18 -0.35
CA TYR A 80 -1.29 11.72 -0.44
C TYR A 80 -0.36 11.21 -1.54
N SER A 81 0.41 10.18 -1.20
CA SER A 81 1.30 9.50 -2.12
C SER A 81 1.59 8.09 -1.61
N LEU A 82 1.84 7.17 -2.54
CA LEU A 82 2.35 5.85 -2.20
C LEU A 82 3.77 5.96 -1.69
N LYS A 83 4.12 5.29 -0.61
CA LYS A 83 5.42 5.33 0.04
C LYS A 83 5.83 3.95 0.55
N PHE A 84 7.13 3.72 0.71
CA PHE A 84 7.65 2.57 1.44
C PHE A 84 7.97 2.96 2.89
N SER A 85 7.52 2.16 3.83
CA SER A 85 7.82 2.36 5.26
C SER A 85 7.96 1.00 5.94
N TYR A 86 8.21 1.00 7.24
CA TYR A 86 8.15 -0.22 8.04
C TYR A 86 7.53 0.10 9.40
N ASN A 87 6.90 -0.88 10.02
CA ASN A 87 6.46 -0.75 11.40
C ASN A 87 7.56 -1.24 12.33
N ASN A 88 7.84 -0.51 13.41
CA ASN A 88 8.79 -0.96 14.44
C ASN A 88 8.13 -1.92 15.44
N ALA A 89 8.88 -2.34 16.46
CA ALA A 89 8.40 -3.26 17.50
C ALA A 89 7.23 -2.72 18.37
N THR A 90 6.97 -1.41 18.36
CA THR A 90 5.83 -0.76 19.03
C THR A 90 4.73 -0.39 18.03
N PRO A 91 4.43 -1.29 17.09
CA PRO A 91 3.75 -1.11 15.78
C PRO A 91 3.60 0.33 15.26
N SER A 92 4.65 1.14 15.36
CA SER A 92 4.62 2.52 14.87
C SER A 92 5.24 2.58 13.49
N ASN A 93 4.57 3.26 12.56
CA ASN A 93 5.09 3.43 11.22
C ASN A 93 6.33 4.34 11.21
N VAL A 94 7.40 3.87 10.57
CA VAL A 94 8.68 4.56 10.44
C VAL A 94 9.05 4.68 8.98
N ARG A 95 9.43 5.89 8.58
CA ARG A 95 9.91 6.18 7.23
C ARG A 95 11.32 5.59 7.04
N ILE A 96 11.54 4.88 5.93
CA ILE A 96 12.88 4.41 5.57
C ILE A 96 13.76 5.60 5.15
N SER A 97 15.07 5.48 5.37
CA SER A 97 16.02 6.48 4.89
C SER A 97 15.98 6.57 3.36
N GLU A 98 16.07 7.78 2.82
CA GLU A 98 16.04 8.05 1.37
C GLU A 98 14.78 7.52 0.64
N GLU A 99 13.67 7.40 1.35
CA GLU A 99 12.44 6.79 0.82
C GLU A 99 12.01 7.35 -0.53
N GLU A 100 12.10 8.66 -0.75
CA GLU A 100 11.71 9.25 -2.04
C GLU A 100 12.55 8.73 -3.22
N LYS A 101 13.85 8.48 -3.02
CA LYS A 101 14.73 7.92 -4.07
C LYS A 101 14.40 6.45 -4.32
N ILE A 102 14.17 5.70 -3.25
CA ILE A 102 13.75 4.29 -3.32
C ILE A 102 12.41 4.20 -4.06
N ARG A 103 11.41 4.95 -3.59
CA ARG A 103 10.09 5.07 -4.21
C ARG A 103 10.17 5.38 -5.70
N ALA A 104 10.98 6.35 -6.11
CA ALA A 104 11.15 6.72 -7.51
C ALA A 104 11.78 5.60 -8.37
N SER A 105 12.52 4.68 -7.75
CA SER A 105 13.17 3.55 -8.43
C SER A 105 12.24 2.34 -8.59
N TYR A 106 11.24 2.19 -7.71
CA TYR A 106 10.37 1.01 -7.66
C TYR A 106 8.93 1.30 -8.10
N PHE A 107 8.39 2.50 -7.89
CA PHE A 107 7.03 2.85 -8.34
C PHE A 107 7.05 3.60 -9.65
N THR A 108 6.24 3.13 -10.59
CA THR A 108 5.96 3.78 -11.87
C THR A 108 4.45 3.85 -12.10
N GLN A 109 4.01 4.73 -13.01
CA GLN A 109 2.59 4.93 -13.32
C GLN A 109 1.74 5.14 -12.05
N THR A 110 2.25 5.96 -11.14
CA THR A 110 1.56 6.26 -9.89
C THR A 110 0.34 7.12 -10.18
N ASN A 111 -0.75 6.82 -9.49
CA ASN A 111 -1.92 7.69 -9.45
C ASN A 111 -2.48 7.71 -8.03
N THR A 112 -2.92 8.88 -7.60
CA THR A 112 -3.47 9.09 -6.27
C THR A 112 -4.68 9.99 -6.38
N ILE A 113 -5.80 9.52 -5.85
CA ILE A 113 -7.07 10.21 -5.84
C ILE A 113 -7.50 10.30 -4.38
N SER A 114 -7.78 11.51 -3.91
CA SER A 114 -8.39 11.78 -2.62
C SER A 114 -9.56 12.74 -2.85
N ALA A 115 -10.77 12.20 -2.97
CA ALA A 115 -11.98 12.95 -3.29
C ALA A 115 -13.19 12.27 -2.63
N ASP A 116 -14.23 13.04 -2.31
CA ASP A 116 -15.52 12.53 -1.83
C ASP A 116 -15.43 11.60 -0.61
N GLY A 117 -14.42 11.79 0.24
CA GLY A 117 -14.21 10.94 1.43
C GLY A 117 -13.57 9.59 1.11
N GLU A 118 -12.96 9.43 -0.05
CA GLU A 118 -12.24 8.21 -0.44
C GLU A 118 -10.77 8.51 -0.76
N LEU A 119 -9.90 7.57 -0.40
CA LEU A 119 -8.51 7.54 -0.81
C LEU A 119 -8.32 6.32 -1.72
N TYR A 120 -7.75 6.56 -2.90
CA TYR A 120 -7.36 5.51 -3.83
C TYR A 120 -5.97 5.80 -4.37
N CYS A 121 -5.08 4.82 -4.26
CA CYS A 121 -3.70 4.93 -4.71
C CYS A 121 -3.31 3.69 -5.51
N THR A 122 -2.70 3.88 -6.68
CA THR A 122 -2.24 2.79 -7.53
C THR A 122 -0.86 3.08 -8.09
N ALA A 123 -0.11 2.01 -8.35
CA ALA A 123 1.17 2.06 -9.04
C ALA A 123 1.44 0.72 -9.73
N ILE A 124 2.37 0.75 -10.68
CA ILE A 124 3.14 -0.42 -11.07
C ILE A 124 4.41 -0.43 -10.22
N VAL A 125 4.56 -1.49 -9.44
CA VAL A 125 5.70 -1.74 -8.55
C VAL A 125 6.65 -2.69 -9.23
N ASN A 126 7.93 -2.32 -9.27
CA ASN A 126 8.99 -3.26 -9.57
C ASN A 126 9.19 -4.20 -8.37
N ILE A 127 8.83 -5.47 -8.56
CA ILE A 127 8.98 -6.54 -7.60
C ILE A 127 10.05 -7.54 -8.02
N SER A 128 10.91 -7.20 -9.00
CA SER A 128 12.19 -7.88 -9.08
C SER A 128 12.84 -7.63 -7.73
N GLY A 129 12.80 -8.64 -6.85
CA GLY A 129 13.46 -8.56 -5.57
C GLY A 129 14.86 -8.02 -5.80
N TRP A 130 15.39 -7.29 -4.84
CA TRP A 130 16.81 -6.95 -4.88
C TRP A 130 17.59 -8.26 -4.94
N SER A 131 17.87 -8.73 -6.16
CA SER A 131 18.64 -9.92 -6.43
C SER A 131 20.10 -9.53 -6.27
N GLN A 132 20.46 -9.01 -5.09
CA GLN A 132 21.80 -9.17 -4.59
C GLN A 132 21.77 -10.41 -3.70
N ASN A 133 22.27 -11.48 -4.33
CA ASN A 133 22.65 -12.78 -3.79
C ASN A 133 21.58 -13.87 -3.84
N LYS A 134 21.72 -14.70 -4.89
CA LYS A 134 21.42 -16.13 -4.82
C LYS A 134 22.27 -16.75 -3.72
N GLU A 135 21.62 -17.59 -2.91
CA GLU A 135 22.18 -18.66 -2.03
C GLU A 135 23.26 -18.27 -1.00
#